data_AF-A0A9P6AGL7-F1
#
_entry.id   AF-A0A9P6AGL7-F1
#
_cell.length_a   1.000
_cell.length_b   1.000
_cell.length_c   1.000
_cell.angle_alpha   90.00
_cell.angle_beta   90.00
_cell.angle_gamma   90.00
#
_symmetry.space_group_name_H-M   'P 1'
#
loop_
_entity.id
_entity.type
_entity.pdbx_description
1 polymer ?
#
loop_
_entity_poly.entity_id
_entity_poly.type
_entity_poly.pdbx_seq_one_letter_code
_entity_poly.pdbx_strand_id
1 'polypeptide(L)'
;KHAQAWHWGDEVLPSLIRPYMSFQWGKDVGDKVDPAPSLCTCNEKHHVLRVVCVHMEYLEHVQLIICKCNPATAQLVHRGLFPCAPLSPTLAVNMDVLEFASELFVHMGPNEWAWVATMMKYLKAHGHEFTTADSLHWQFANALSHYQVLVCPVNAEMVKIID
;
A
#
# COMPACT_ATOMS: atom_id res chain seq x y z
N LYS A 1 2.09 -20.74 -1.39
CA LYS A 1 1.24 -19.55 -1.71
C LYS A 1 0.14 -19.30 -0.66
N HIS A 2 -0.37 -20.32 0.05
CA HIS A 2 -1.32 -20.14 1.17
C HIS A 2 -0.73 -19.63 2.51
N ALA A 3 0.59 -19.63 2.70
CA ALA A 3 1.20 -19.27 3.98
C ALA A 3 1.26 -17.76 4.27
N GLN A 4 1.24 -16.90 3.24
CA GLN A 4 1.34 -15.44 3.44
C GLN A 4 0.00 -14.78 3.77
N ALA A 5 -1.12 -15.31 3.27
CA ALA A 5 -2.44 -14.70 3.43
C ALA A 5 -2.89 -14.63 4.90
N TRP A 6 -2.49 -15.61 5.73
CA TRP A 6 -2.81 -15.66 7.16
C TRP A 6 -2.23 -14.49 7.96
N HIS A 7 -1.06 -13.96 7.57
CA HIS A 7 -0.42 -12.87 8.31
C HIS A 7 -1.17 -11.54 8.22
N TRP A 8 -2.07 -11.36 7.23
CA TRP A 8 -2.79 -10.10 7.08
C TRP A 8 -3.69 -9.79 8.28
N GLY A 9 -4.55 -10.72 8.67
CA GLY A 9 -5.57 -10.47 9.70
C GLY A 9 -5.00 -10.33 11.11
N ASP A 10 -4.12 -11.23 11.52
CA ASP A 10 -3.74 -11.37 12.93
C ASP A 10 -2.55 -10.49 13.34
N GLU A 11 -1.66 -10.17 12.39
CA GLU A 11 -0.39 -9.51 12.71
C GLU A 11 -0.22 -8.20 11.92
N VAL A 12 -0.40 -8.25 10.60
CA VAL A 12 0.00 -7.14 9.72
C VAL A 12 -1.00 -6.00 9.79
N LEU A 13 -2.29 -6.24 9.51
CA LEU A 13 -3.29 -5.17 9.52
C LEU A 13 -3.38 -4.45 10.87
N PRO A 14 -3.43 -5.15 12.03
CA PRO A 14 -3.39 -4.47 13.33
C PRO A 14 -2.13 -3.61 13.52
N SER A 15 -0.97 -4.08 13.05
CA SER A 15 0.28 -3.30 13.14
C SER A 15 0.31 -2.06 12.24
N LEU A 16 -0.55 -2.00 11.21
CA LEU A 16 -0.61 -0.91 10.24
C LEU A 16 -1.55 0.23 10.64
N ILE A 17 -2.41 0.04 11.64
CA ILE A 17 -3.36 1.07 12.10
C ILE A 17 -2.62 2.38 12.47
N ARG A 18 -1.60 2.29 13.33
CA ARG A 18 -0.82 3.47 13.75
C ARG A 18 -0.02 4.13 12.62
N PRO A 19 0.74 3.37 11.80
CA PRO A 19 1.38 3.92 10.60
C PRO A 19 0.40 4.67 9.69
N TYR A 20 -0.77 4.10 9.45
CA TYR A 20 -1.78 4.69 8.59
C TYR A 20 -2.38 5.97 9.17
N MET A 21 -2.73 5.98 10.47
CA MET A 21 -3.17 7.19 11.16
C MET A 21 -2.11 8.30 11.11
N SER A 22 -0.84 7.95 11.30
CA SER A 22 0.27 8.91 11.27
C SER A 22 0.43 9.52 9.87
N PHE A 23 0.26 8.70 8.82
CA PHE A 23 0.23 9.17 7.44
C PHE A 23 -0.94 10.14 7.19
N GLN A 24 -2.16 9.78 7.62
CA GLN A 24 -3.34 10.63 7.46
C GLN A 24 -3.17 11.98 8.16
N TRP A 25 -2.68 11.98 9.40
CA TRP A 25 -2.36 13.20 10.12
C TRP A 25 -1.35 14.08 9.39
N GLY A 26 -0.30 13.48 8.82
CA GLY A 26 0.70 14.20 8.03
C GLY A 26 0.09 14.89 6.79
N LYS A 27 -0.88 14.24 6.13
CA LYS A 27 -1.62 14.85 5.01
C LYS A 27 -2.43 16.06 5.45
N ASP A 28 -3.14 15.97 6.56
CA ASP A 28 -4.01 17.05 7.07
C ASP A 28 -3.22 18.30 7.47
N VAL A 29 -2.04 18.10 8.06
CA VAL A 29 -1.15 19.20 8.48
C VAL A 29 -0.37 19.78 7.28
N GLY A 30 -0.44 19.16 6.11
CA GLY A 30 0.30 19.56 4.91
C GLY A 30 1.82 19.33 5.04
N ASP A 31 2.24 18.46 5.96
CA ASP A 31 3.64 18.16 6.19
C ASP A 31 4.12 17.21 5.09
N LYS A 32 4.88 17.76 4.14
CA LYS A 32 5.60 16.96 3.15
C LYS A 32 6.83 16.37 3.84
N VAL A 33 6.61 15.49 4.80
CA VAL A 33 7.70 14.70 5.36
C VAL A 33 8.13 13.76 4.25
N ASP A 34 9.19 14.13 3.53
CA ASP A 34 9.96 13.14 2.79
C ASP A 34 10.37 12.08 3.81
N PRO A 35 9.86 10.85 3.70
CA PRO A 35 10.14 9.82 4.68
C PRO A 35 11.59 9.39 4.45
N ALA A 36 12.51 10.11 5.09
CA ALA A 36 13.90 9.70 5.20
C ALA A 36 13.90 8.22 5.57
N PRO A 37 14.71 7.36 4.91
CA PRO A 37 14.71 5.95 5.22
C PRO A 37 14.99 5.79 6.72
N SER A 38 13.99 5.29 7.46
CA SER A 38 14.12 5.03 8.87
C SER A 38 15.09 3.86 9.03
N LEU A 39 16.38 4.18 9.12
CA LEU A 39 17.41 3.18 9.33
C LEU A 39 17.24 2.65 10.74
N CYS A 40 16.81 1.41 10.85
CA CYS A 40 16.76 0.72 12.13
C CYS A 40 18.20 0.49 12.61
N THR A 41 18.47 0.78 13.88
CA THR A 41 19.79 0.56 14.51
C THR A 41 19.85 -0.77 15.26
N CYS A 42 18.94 -1.72 14.98
CA CYS A 42 18.94 -3.02 15.64
C CYS A 42 20.16 -3.85 15.21
N ASN A 43 20.57 -4.79 16.05
CA ASN A 43 21.72 -5.65 15.76
C ASN A 43 21.36 -6.89 14.91
N GLU A 44 20.16 -6.90 14.33
CA GLU A 44 19.64 -7.99 13.51
C GLU A 44 20.08 -7.88 12.05
N LYS A 45 19.88 -8.96 11.28
CA LYS A 45 20.14 -8.95 9.84
C LYS A 45 19.17 -8.00 9.13
N HIS A 46 19.75 -7.12 8.33
CA HIS A 46 19.03 -6.22 7.45
C HIS A 46 19.02 -6.79 6.03
N HIS A 47 17.89 -6.68 5.35
CA HIS A 47 17.71 -7.11 3.98
C HIS A 47 17.28 -5.93 3.11
N VAL A 48 17.80 -5.86 1.89
CA VAL A 48 17.33 -4.88 0.90
C VAL A 48 16.18 -5.50 0.13
N LEU A 49 15.02 -4.85 0.16
CA LEU A 49 13.84 -5.22 -0.62
C LEU A 49 13.55 -4.15 -1.67
N ARG A 50 13.36 -4.57 -2.91
CA ARG A 50 12.98 -3.68 -4.02
C ARG A 50 11.49 -3.83 -4.29
N VAL A 51 10.79 -2.70 -4.34
CA VAL A 51 9.33 -2.68 -4.53
C VAL A 51 9.01 -1.74 -5.69
N VAL A 52 8.13 -2.17 -6.58
CA VAL A 52 7.55 -1.32 -7.62
C VAL A 52 6.31 -0.63 -7.03
N CYS A 53 6.28 0.69 -7.07
CA CYS A 53 5.22 1.50 -6.51
C CYS A 53 4.38 2.09 -7.63
N VAL A 54 3.08 1.79 -7.61
CA VAL A 54 2.13 2.25 -8.63
C VAL A 54 1.47 3.53 -8.14
N HIS A 55 1.77 4.63 -8.81
CA HIS A 55 1.07 5.90 -8.65
C HIS A 55 0.09 6.09 -9.82
N MET A 56 -0.76 7.11 -9.73
CA MET A 56 -1.79 7.37 -10.75
C MET A 56 -1.17 7.60 -12.14
N GLU A 57 -0.10 8.40 -12.19
CA GLU A 57 0.51 8.86 -13.44
C GLU A 57 1.85 8.21 -13.77
N TYR A 58 2.49 7.57 -12.78
CA TYR A 58 3.84 7.04 -12.94
C TYR A 58 4.11 5.80 -12.10
N LEU A 59 5.23 5.15 -12.41
CA LEU A 59 5.81 4.08 -11.60
C LEU A 59 7.07 4.56 -10.90
N GLU A 60 7.23 4.16 -9.65
CA GLU A 60 8.41 4.44 -8.84
C GLU A 60 9.06 3.12 -8.38
N HIS A 61 10.39 3.06 -8.34
CA HIS A 61 11.12 1.92 -7.78
C HIS A 61 11.75 2.33 -6.46
N VAL A 62 11.26 1.76 -5.36
CA VAL A 62 11.79 2.04 -4.03
C VAL A 62 12.67 0.91 -3.54
N GLN A 63 13.71 1.27 -2.80
CA GLN A 63 14.53 0.34 -2.04
C GLN A 63 14.23 0.52 -0.55
N LEU A 64 13.91 -0.58 0.12
CA LEU A 64 13.64 -0.64 1.55
C LEU A 64 14.75 -1.42 2.23
N ILE A 65 15.15 -0.97 3.41
CA ILE A 65 16.03 -1.71 4.30
C ILE A 65 15.15 -2.28 5.39
N ILE A 66 14.90 -3.58 5.33
CA ILE A 66 13.92 -4.26 6.19
C ILE A 66 14.62 -5.13 7.25
N CYS A 67 14.01 -5.18 8.42
CA CYS A 67 14.34 -6.11 9.49
C CYS A 67 13.07 -6.42 10.29
N LYS A 68 13.15 -7.27 11.31
CA LYS A 68 11.99 -7.60 12.16
C LYS A 68 11.39 -6.38 12.86
N CYS A 69 12.21 -5.39 13.21
CA CYS A 69 11.78 -4.16 13.89
C CYS A 69 11.22 -3.11 12.93
N ASN A 70 11.59 -3.17 11.65
CA ASN A 70 11.17 -2.22 10.62
C ASN A 70 10.69 -2.98 9.38
N PRO A 71 9.48 -3.58 9.43
CA PRO A 71 8.96 -4.41 8.34
C PRO A 71 8.61 -3.57 7.09
N ALA A 72 8.63 -4.22 5.92
CA ALA A 72 8.36 -3.57 4.64
C ALA A 72 7.00 -2.86 4.61
N THR A 73 5.97 -3.50 5.18
CA THR A 73 4.59 -3.00 5.18
C THR A 73 4.47 -1.67 5.92
N ALA A 74 5.01 -1.58 7.13
CA ALA A 74 5.02 -0.35 7.90
C ALA A 74 5.78 0.75 7.16
N GLN A 75 6.97 0.45 6.62
CA GLN A 75 7.74 1.43 5.86
C GLN A 75 6.94 1.96 4.66
N LEU A 76 6.28 1.09 3.89
CA LEU A 76 5.48 1.52 2.73
C LEU A 76 4.30 2.39 3.14
N VAL A 77 3.56 2.04 4.19
CA VAL A 77 2.39 2.81 4.64
C VAL A 77 2.78 4.22 5.09
N HIS A 78 3.92 4.37 5.79
CA HIS A 78 4.43 5.71 6.12
C HIS A 78 4.77 6.56 4.89
N ARG A 79 5.00 5.93 3.73
CA ARG A 79 5.26 6.61 2.45
C ARG A 79 4.01 6.85 1.60
N GLY A 80 2.81 6.59 2.13
CA GLY A 80 1.59 6.70 1.33
C GLY A 80 1.36 5.50 0.40
N LEU A 81 2.03 4.38 0.62
CA LEU A 81 1.99 3.20 -0.25
C LEU A 81 1.44 1.99 0.50
N PHE A 82 0.50 1.26 -0.11
CA PHE A 82 -0.03 0.03 0.46
C PHE A 82 0.53 -1.20 -0.27
N PRO A 83 1.11 -2.17 0.44
CA PRO A 83 1.76 -3.33 -0.16
C PRO A 83 0.75 -4.38 -0.69
N CYS A 84 1.11 -5.08 -1.77
CA CYS A 84 0.31 -6.19 -2.30
C CYS A 84 0.48 -7.52 -1.52
N ALA A 85 1.47 -7.58 -0.62
CA ALA A 85 1.78 -8.77 0.17
C ALA A 85 2.37 -8.38 1.54
N PRO A 86 2.19 -9.21 2.59
CA PRO A 86 2.45 -8.80 3.97
C PRO A 86 3.93 -8.84 4.38
N LEU A 87 4.75 -9.73 3.80
CA LEU A 87 6.13 -9.94 4.27
C LEU A 87 7.19 -9.48 3.27
N SER A 88 6.95 -9.73 1.98
CA SER A 88 7.91 -9.41 0.92
C SER A 88 7.16 -8.93 -0.31
N PRO A 89 6.53 -7.73 -0.23
CA PRO A 89 5.85 -7.15 -1.37
C PRO A 89 6.84 -6.90 -2.51
N THR A 90 6.46 -7.33 -3.71
CA THR A 90 7.14 -6.93 -4.94
C THR A 90 6.51 -5.68 -5.54
N LEU A 91 5.27 -5.38 -5.13
CA LEU A 91 4.48 -4.25 -5.59
C LEU A 91 3.78 -3.57 -4.40
N ALA A 92 3.65 -2.25 -4.50
CA ALA A 92 2.80 -1.45 -3.63
C ALA A 92 2.01 -0.45 -4.49
N VAL A 93 0.84 -0.03 -4.03
CA VAL A 93 -0.03 0.91 -4.72
C VAL A 93 -0.16 2.14 -3.85
N ASN A 94 -0.10 3.34 -4.45
CA ASN A 94 -0.37 4.57 -3.73
C ASN A 94 -1.77 4.51 -3.08
N MET A 95 -1.85 4.86 -1.79
CA MET A 95 -3.09 4.78 -1.03
C MET A 95 -4.18 5.69 -1.61
N ASP A 96 -3.82 6.79 -2.27
CA ASP A 96 -4.78 7.70 -2.92
C ASP A 96 -5.39 7.06 -4.17
N VAL A 97 -4.63 6.21 -4.86
CA VAL A 97 -5.15 5.40 -5.98
C VAL A 97 -6.13 4.34 -5.45
N LEU A 98 -5.83 3.74 -4.29
CA LEU A 98 -6.71 2.76 -3.66
C LEU A 98 -7.97 3.38 -3.08
N GLU A 99 -7.86 4.57 -2.50
CA GLU A 99 -8.98 5.38 -2.02
C GLU A 99 -9.89 5.74 -3.19
N PHE A 100 -9.33 6.29 -4.28
CA PHE A 100 -10.09 6.60 -5.48
C PHE A 100 -10.81 5.37 -6.05
N ALA A 101 -10.12 4.23 -6.15
CA ALA A 101 -10.73 2.99 -6.63
C ALA A 101 -11.85 2.50 -5.70
N SER A 102 -11.66 2.63 -4.39
CA SER A 102 -12.68 2.25 -3.39
C SER A 102 -13.93 3.11 -3.55
N GLU A 103 -13.78 4.43 -3.66
CA GLU A 103 -14.92 5.34 -3.86
C GLU A 103 -15.61 5.12 -5.22
N LEU A 104 -14.82 4.90 -6.28
CA LEU A 104 -15.37 4.58 -7.60
C LEU A 104 -16.26 3.32 -7.53
N PHE A 105 -15.84 2.29 -6.79
CA PHE A 105 -16.59 1.04 -6.66
C PHE A 105 -17.82 1.14 -5.74
N VAL A 106 -17.99 2.23 -5.01
CA VAL A 106 -19.27 2.57 -4.35
C VAL A 106 -20.27 3.13 -5.36
N HIS A 107 -19.80 3.93 -6.32
CA HIS A 107 -20.65 4.60 -7.31
C HIS A 107 -20.87 3.79 -8.60
N MET A 108 -20.02 2.80 -8.87
CA MET A 108 -20.11 1.87 -9.98
C MET A 108 -19.88 0.47 -9.43
N GLY A 109 -20.62 -0.54 -9.89
CA GLY A 109 -20.37 -1.91 -9.45
C GLY A 109 -18.89 -2.31 -9.59
N PRO A 110 -18.32 -3.05 -8.63
CA PRO A 110 -16.88 -3.31 -8.59
C PRO A 110 -16.44 -4.04 -9.85
N ASN A 111 -15.56 -3.39 -10.62
CA ASN A 111 -14.95 -3.95 -11.81
C ASN A 111 -13.43 -3.78 -11.73
N GLU A 112 -12.84 -4.50 -10.77
CA GLU A 112 -11.40 -4.50 -10.51
C GLU A 112 -10.60 -4.82 -11.78
N TRP A 113 -11.08 -5.75 -12.59
CA TRP A 113 -10.43 -6.11 -13.85
C TRP A 113 -10.39 -4.95 -14.82
N ALA A 114 -11.54 -4.31 -15.09
CA ALA A 114 -11.57 -3.16 -15.99
C ALA A 114 -10.75 -1.98 -15.45
N TRP A 115 -10.78 -1.76 -14.14
CA TRP A 115 -9.97 -0.73 -13.49
C TRP A 115 -8.47 -0.98 -13.71
N VAL A 116 -7.96 -2.16 -13.33
CA VAL A 116 -6.54 -2.50 -13.50
C VAL A 116 -6.16 -2.47 -14.97
N ALA A 117 -6.95 -3.06 -15.86
CA ALA A 117 -6.67 -3.04 -17.29
C ALA A 117 -6.59 -1.61 -17.85
N THR A 118 -7.48 -0.72 -17.39
CA THR A 118 -7.48 0.69 -17.76
C THR A 118 -6.22 1.39 -17.24
N MET A 119 -5.88 1.19 -15.96
CA MET A 119 -4.70 1.78 -15.35
C MET A 119 -3.40 1.30 -16.02
N MET A 120 -3.29 0.02 -16.33
CA MET A 120 -2.18 -0.54 -17.10
C MET A 120 -2.05 0.09 -18.48
N LYS A 121 -3.17 0.23 -19.20
CA LYS A 121 -3.18 0.82 -20.54
C LYS A 121 -2.81 2.29 -20.49
N TYR A 122 -3.32 3.01 -19.49
CA TYR A 122 -2.98 4.41 -19.24
C TYR A 122 -1.48 4.58 -18.96
N LEU A 123 -0.93 3.83 -17.99
CA LEU A 123 0.49 3.87 -17.65
C LEU A 123 1.39 3.48 -18.83
N LYS A 124 0.98 2.47 -19.62
CA LYS A 124 1.67 2.10 -20.86
C LYS A 124 1.74 3.24 -21.87
N ALA A 125 0.64 3.97 -22.05
CA ALA A 125 0.61 5.14 -22.93
C ALA A 125 1.53 6.28 -22.45
N HIS A 126 1.85 6.31 -21.16
CA HIS A 126 2.77 7.28 -20.53
C HIS A 126 4.21 6.73 -20.38
N GLY A 127 4.55 5.62 -21.03
CA GLY A 127 5.90 5.07 -21.07
C GLY A 127 6.24 4.07 -19.96
N HIS A 128 5.26 3.64 -19.18
CA HIS A 128 5.43 2.65 -18.11
C HIS A 128 4.90 1.28 -18.52
N GLU A 129 5.81 0.31 -18.73
CA GLU A 129 5.42 -1.07 -19.07
C GLU A 129 5.49 -2.02 -17.87
N PHE A 130 4.48 -2.87 -17.77
CA PHE A 130 4.46 -4.00 -16.84
C PHE A 130 4.80 -5.28 -17.60
N THR A 131 5.59 -6.17 -17.00
CA THR A 131 6.01 -7.44 -17.60
C THR A 131 4.88 -8.47 -17.66
N THR A 132 3.96 -8.46 -16.69
CA THR A 132 2.88 -9.46 -16.56
C THR A 132 1.57 -8.84 -16.08
N ALA A 133 0.55 -8.79 -16.94
CA ALA A 133 -0.76 -8.21 -16.61
C ALA A 133 -1.52 -9.02 -15.54
N ASP A 134 -1.51 -10.34 -15.66
CA ASP A 134 -2.24 -11.23 -14.74
C ASP A 134 -1.71 -11.14 -13.30
N SER A 135 -0.39 -10.93 -13.14
CA SER A 135 0.17 -10.73 -11.80
C SER A 135 -0.23 -9.39 -11.21
N LEU A 136 -0.28 -8.33 -12.03
CA LEU A 136 -0.62 -7.00 -11.55
C LEU A 136 -2.08 -6.94 -11.10
N HIS A 137 -2.99 -7.58 -11.84
CA HIS A 137 -4.39 -7.69 -11.43
C HIS A 137 -4.51 -8.30 -10.03
N TRP A 138 -3.90 -9.47 -9.81
CA TRP A 138 -3.94 -10.12 -8.50
C TRP A 138 -3.27 -9.29 -7.40
N GLN A 139 -2.14 -8.64 -7.70
CA GLN A 139 -1.44 -7.78 -6.74
C GLN A 139 -2.27 -6.56 -6.34
N PHE A 140 -2.91 -5.92 -7.32
CA PHE A 140 -3.78 -4.77 -7.09
C PHE A 140 -5.03 -5.17 -6.30
N ALA A 141 -5.72 -6.23 -6.70
CA ALA A 141 -6.91 -6.73 -6.01
C ALA A 141 -6.61 -7.07 -4.54
N ASN A 142 -5.47 -7.71 -4.26
CA ASN A 142 -5.04 -7.95 -2.89
C ASN A 142 -4.77 -6.66 -2.12
N ALA A 143 -4.03 -5.71 -2.72
CA ALA A 143 -3.73 -4.44 -2.07
C ALA A 143 -5.03 -3.69 -1.73
N LEU A 144 -5.96 -3.61 -2.68
CA LEU A 144 -7.26 -2.97 -2.50
C LEU A 144 -8.09 -3.64 -1.42
N SER A 145 -8.23 -4.96 -1.46
CA SER A 145 -9.03 -5.70 -0.48
C SER A 145 -8.49 -5.50 0.94
N HIS A 146 -7.18 -5.61 1.15
CA HIS A 146 -6.58 -5.43 2.47
C HIS A 146 -6.55 -3.96 2.91
N TYR A 147 -6.44 -3.02 1.98
CA TYR A 147 -6.57 -1.59 2.25
C TYR A 147 -7.98 -1.27 2.77
N GLN A 148 -9.03 -1.74 2.10
CA GLN A 148 -10.42 -1.54 2.53
C GLN A 148 -10.66 -2.10 3.94
N VAL A 149 -10.06 -3.25 4.26
CA VAL A 149 -10.12 -3.83 5.62
C VAL A 149 -9.35 -2.99 6.64
N LEU A 150 -8.23 -2.35 6.29
CA LEU A 150 -7.48 -1.45 7.19
C LEU A 150 -8.25 -0.16 7.46
N VAL A 151 -8.87 0.42 6.44
CA VAL A 151 -9.55 1.73 6.54
C VAL A 151 -10.83 1.66 7.39
N CYS A 152 -11.57 0.55 7.31
CA CYS A 152 -12.82 0.36 8.05
C CYS A 152 -12.69 0.60 9.59
N PRO A 153 -11.77 -0.05 10.31
CA PRO A 153 -11.58 0.20 11.75
C PRO A 153 -11.00 1.59 12.03
N VAL A 154 -10.12 2.12 11.19
CA VAL A 154 -9.52 3.46 11.39
C VAL A 154 -10.59 4.54 11.28
N ASN A 155 -11.46 4.48 10.28
CA ASN A 155 -12.55 5.44 10.14
C ASN A 155 -13.51 5.36 11.34
N ALA A 156 -13.78 4.15 11.86
CA ALA A 156 -14.58 3.96 13.06
C ALA A 156 -13.91 4.50 14.35
N GLU A 157 -12.59 4.56 14.41
CA GLU A 157 -11.84 5.19 15.51
C GLU A 157 -11.75 6.71 15.36
N MET A 158 -11.55 7.23 14.14
CA MET A 158 -11.47 8.68 13.89
C MET A 158 -12.81 9.39 14.12
N VAL A 159 -13.94 8.78 13.75
CA VAL A 159 -15.28 9.34 14.03
C VAL A 159 -15.49 9.54 15.54
N LYS A 160 -15.01 8.63 16.39
CA LYS A 160 -15.14 8.73 17.86
C LYS A 160 -14.28 9.83 18.49
N ILE A 161 -13.31 10.38 17.78
CA ILE A 161 -12.43 11.46 18.28
C ILE A 161 -13.04 12.84 17.97
N ILE A 162 -13.97 12.90 17.01
CA ILE A 162 -14.63 14.13 16.55
C ILE A 162 -15.97 14.38 17.29
N ASP A 163 -16.56 13.34 17.86
CA ASP A 163 -17.76 13.39 18.73
C ASP A 163 -17.39 13.62 20.22
#